data_AF-A0A8S2W9W2-F1
#
_entry.id   AF-A0A8S2W9W2-F1
#
_cell.length_a   1.000
_cell.length_b   1.000
_cell.length_c   1.000
_cell.angle_alpha   90.00
_cell.angle_beta   90.00
_cell.angle_gamma   90.00
#
_symmetry.space_group_name_H-M   'P 1'
#
loop_
_entity.id
_entity.type
_entity.pdbx_description
1 polymer ?
#
loop_
_entity_poly.entity_id
_entity_poly.type
_entity_poly.pdbx_seq_one_letter_code
_entity_poly.pdbx_strand_id
1 'polypeptide(L)' 'NNASAAARNICATLGEDAAADRTCRDWFKRFREGDMSLEDRLKSERPLEFDIERLKILIEDNPRLTTRE' A
#
# COMPACT_ATOMS: atom_id res chain seq x y z
N ASN A 1 4.36 11.30 -23.61
CA ASN A 1 4.70 11.26 -22.17
C ASN A 1 4.94 9.80 -21.78
N ASN A 2 6.14 9.42 -21.34
CA ASN A 2 6.50 8.01 -21.06
C ASN A 2 7.14 7.88 -19.67
N ALA A 3 6.81 6.82 -18.95
CA ALA A 3 7.26 6.54 -17.58
C ALA A 3 8.79 6.53 -17.45
N SER A 4 9.51 5.87 -18.38
CA SER A 4 10.98 5.79 -18.30
C SER A 4 11.69 7.11 -18.61
N ALA A 5 11.02 8.04 -19.30
CA ALA A 5 11.54 9.39 -19.47
C ALA A 5 11.32 10.21 -18.19
N ALA A 6 10.16 10.05 -17.55
CA ALA A 6 9.88 10.67 -16.26
C ALA A 6 10.85 10.20 -15.16
N ALA A 7 11.10 8.89 -15.06
CA ALA A 7 12.06 8.33 -14.09
C ALA A 7 13.46 8.96 -14.25
N ARG A 8 13.97 9.05 -15.49
CA ARG A 8 15.26 9.70 -15.77
C ARG A 8 15.28 11.17 -15.40
N ASN A 9 14.22 11.91 -15.73
CA ASN A 9 14.14 13.33 -15.39
C ASN A 9 14.08 13.55 -13.88
N ILE A 10 13.35 12.69 -13.15
CA ILE A 10 13.24 12.76 -11.69
C ILE A 10 14.59 12.45 -11.04
N CYS A 11 15.27 11.37 -11.45
CA CYS A 11 16.57 11.04 -10.89
C CYS A 11 17.65 12.10 -11.25
N ALA A 12 17.56 12.71 -12.42
CA ALA A 12 18.48 13.78 -12.82
C ALA A 12 18.33 15.05 -11.98
N THR A 13 17.15 15.32 -11.41
CA THR A 13 16.88 16.55 -10.63
C THR A 13 16.89 16.34 -9.13
N LEU A 14 16.41 15.19 -8.65
CA LEU A 14 16.25 14.89 -7.22
C LEU A 14 17.34 13.96 -6.68
N GLY A 15 18.17 13.39 -7.54
CA GLY A 15 19.25 12.47 -7.18
C GLY A 15 19.02 11.05 -7.68
N GLU A 16 20.13 10.31 -7.79
CA GLU A 16 20.08 8.88 -8.10
C GLU A 16 19.24 8.15 -7.04
N ASP A 17 18.39 7.21 -7.48
CA ASP A 17 17.38 6.51 -6.67
C ASP A 17 16.13 7.30 -6.22
N ALA A 18 15.96 8.57 -6.62
CA ALA A 18 14.75 9.34 -6.29
C ALA A 18 13.46 8.72 -6.85
N ALA A 19 13.52 8.01 -7.98
CA ALA A 19 12.38 7.27 -8.53
C ALA A 19 12.81 5.99 -9.26
N ALA A 20 12.19 4.87 -8.88
CA ALA A 20 12.33 3.62 -9.62
C ALA A 20 11.46 3.62 -10.88
N ASP A 21 11.94 3.01 -11.98
CA ASP A 21 11.19 2.86 -13.23
C ASP A 21 9.84 2.18 -13.01
N ARG A 22 9.78 1.19 -12.10
CA ARG A 22 8.54 0.51 -11.70
C ARG A 22 7.53 1.48 -11.11
N THR A 23 7.96 2.33 -10.17
CA THR A 23 7.09 3.34 -9.54
C THR A 23 6.52 4.29 -10.59
N CYS A 24 7.35 4.79 -11.50
CA CYS A 24 6.88 5.65 -12.59
C CYS A 24 5.87 4.93 -13.50
N ARG A 25 6.06 3.64 -13.82
CA ARG A 25 5.09 2.88 -14.62
C ARG A 25 3.74 2.72 -13.92
N ASP A 26 3.75 2.42 -12.62
CA ASP A 26 2.54 2.25 -11.82
C ASP A 26 1.74 3.57 -11.76
N TRP A 27 2.42 4.70 -11.55
CA TRP A 27 1.80 6.03 -11.62
C TRP A 27 1.24 6.36 -13.00
N PHE A 28 1.99 6.11 -14.08
CA PHE A 28 1.51 6.33 -15.44
C PHE A 28 0.34 5.43 -15.83
N LYS A 29 0.22 4.24 -15.22
CA LYS A 29 -0.98 3.41 -15.37
C LYS A 29 -2.18 4.08 -14.70
N ARG A 30 -2.05 4.52 -13.45
CA ARG A 30 -3.12 5.26 -12.72
C ARG A 30 -3.58 6.50 -13.48
N PHE A 31 -2.63 7.31 -13.95
CA PHE A 31 -2.94 8.53 -14.72
C PHE A 31 -3.68 8.23 -16.03
N ARG A 32 -3.34 7.13 -16.72
CA ARG A 32 -4.07 6.70 -17.92
C ARG A 32 -5.48 6.20 -17.63
N GLU A 33 -5.72 5.70 -16.42
CA GLU A 33 -7.05 5.32 -15.93
C GLU A 33 -7.87 6.54 -15.45
N GLY A 34 -7.30 7.75 -15.50
CA GLY A 34 -7.96 8.99 -15.07
C GLY A 34 -7.81 9.30 -13.58
N ASP A 35 -7.13 8.44 -12.81
CA ASP A 35 -6.81 8.67 -11.40
C ASP A 35 -5.56 9.56 -11.30
N MET A 36 -5.79 10.87 -11.15
CA MET A 36 -4.75 11.89 -10.96
C MET A 36 -4.46 12.17 -9.47
N SER A 37 -5.05 11.41 -8.54
CA SER A 37 -4.81 11.60 -7.11
C SER A 37 -3.39 11.19 -6.75
N LEU A 38 -2.66 12.09 -6.09
CA LEU A 38 -1.31 11.82 -5.58
C LEU A 38 -1.34 11.10 -4.22
N GLU A 39 -2.52 10.94 -3.63
CA GLU A 39 -2.67 10.21 -2.39
C GLU A 39 -2.37 8.73 -2.60
N ASP A 40 -1.77 8.13 -1.56
CA ASP A 40 -1.68 6.69 -1.48
C ASP A 40 -3.10 6.13 -1.46
N ARG A 41 -3.36 5.15 -2.34
CA ARG A 41 -4.60 4.40 -2.23
C ARG A 41 -4.59 3.74 -0.86
N LEU A 42 -5.73 3.79 -0.18
CA LEU A 42 -5.97 2.96 1.00
C LEU A 42 -5.45 1.56 0.66
N LYS A 43 -4.37 1.15 1.34
CA LYS A 43 -3.89 -0.22 1.22
C LYS A 43 -5.10 -1.08 1.53
N SER A 44 -5.44 -2.01 0.64
CA SER A 44 -6.48 -2.98 0.98
C SER A 44 -6.03 -3.60 2.29
N GLU A 45 -6.78 -3.33 3.35
CA GLU A 45 -6.56 -4.02 4.60
C GLU A 45 -6.67 -5.50 4.26
N ARG A 46 -5.70 -6.29 4.70
CA ARG A 46 -5.85 -7.75 4.58
C ARG A 46 -7.16 -8.07 5.27
N PRO A 47 -8.10 -8.77 4.61
CA PRO A 47 -9.31 -9.21 5.27
C PRO A 47 -8.88 -9.92 6.54
N LEU A 48 -9.37 -9.44 7.69
CA LEU A 48 -9.11 -10.14 8.93
C LEU A 48 -9.82 -11.48 8.81
N GLU A 49 -9.06 -12.58 8.77
CA GLU A 49 -9.63 -13.93 8.69
C GLU A 49 -10.44 -14.31 9.94
N PHE A 50 -10.29 -13.54 11.02
CA PHE A 50 -11.00 -13.76 12.27
C PHE A 50 -11.88 -12.56 12.64
N ASP A 51 -13.02 -12.87 13.22
CA ASP A 51 -13.97 -11.89 13.72
C ASP A 51 -13.43 -11.25 15.01
N ILE A 52 -13.13 -9.95 14.95
CA ILE A 52 -12.62 -9.16 16.09
C ILE A 52 -13.62 -9.17 17.25
N GLU A 53 -14.92 -9.07 16.97
CA GLU A 53 -15.94 -9.02 18.02
C GLU A 53 -16.02 -10.35 18.75
N ARG A 54 -15.93 -11.47 18.02
CA ARG A 54 -15.78 -12.79 18.64
C ARG A 54 -14.51 -12.91 19.48
N LEU A 55 -13.39 -12.36 19.00
CA LEU A 55 -12.14 -12.36 19.76
C LEU A 55 -12.27 -11.57 21.07
N LYS A 56 -12.89 -10.38 21.02
CA LYS A 56 -13.14 -9.56 22.21
C LYS A 56 -14.00 -10.30 23.23
N ILE A 57 -15.10 -10.92 22.80
CA ILE A 57 -15.98 -11.71 23.68
C ILE A 57 -15.19 -12.85 24.36
N LEU A 58 -14.35 -13.57 23.61
CA LEU A 58 -13.51 -14.64 24.16
C LEU A 58 -12.51 -14.14 25.22
N ILE A 59 -11.93 -12.96 25.01
CA ILE A 59 -10.98 -12.35 25.96
C ILE A 59 -11.70 -11.84 27.22
N GLU A 60 -12.87 -11.24 27.07
CA GLU A 60 -13.70 -10.78 28.20
C GLU A 60 -14.22 -11.94 29.04
N ASP A 61 -14.67 -13.02 28.40
CA ASP A 61 -15.17 -14.23 29.08
C ASP A 61 -14.05 -15.00 29.79
N ASN A 62 -12.88 -15.12 29.17
CA ASN A 62 -11.72 -15.75 29.79
C ASN A 62 -10.42 -15.00 29.49
N PRO A 63 -9.98 -14.09 30.39
CA PRO A 63 -8.79 -13.27 30.16
C PRO A 63 -7.47 -14.06 30.22
N ARG A 64 -7.51 -15.33 30.61
CA ARG A 64 -6.33 -16.23 30.60
C ARG A 64 -6.28 -17.13 29.36
N LEU A 65 -7.14 -16.90 28.36
CA LEU A 65 -7.09 -17.65 27.11
C LEU A 65 -5.74 -17.41 26.42
N THR A 66 -4.97 -18.47 26.21
CA THR A 66 -3.71 -18.43 25.47
C THR A 66 -3.91 -18.99 24.08
N THR A 67 -3.40 -18.32 23.04
CA THR A 67 -3.22 -18.94 21.73
C THR A 67 -2.20 -20.07 21.85
N ARG A 68 -2.61 -21.29 21.51
CA ARG A 68 -1.76 -22.49 21.59
C ARG A 68 -0.73 -22.48 20.45
N GLU A 69 0.50 -22.88 20.74
CA GLU A 69 1.55 -23.16 19.72
C GLU A 69 1.24 -24.42 18.90
#